data_AF-A0A7C5CFE1-F1
#
_entry.id   AF-A0A7C5CFE1-F1
#
_cell.length_a   1.000
_cell.length_b   1.000
_cell.length_c   1.000
_cell.angle_alpha   90.00
_cell.angle_beta   90.00
_cell.angle_gamma   90.00
#
_symmetry.space_group_name_H-M   'P 1'
#
loop_
_entity.id
_entity.type
_entity.pdbx_description
1 polymer ?
#
loop_
_entity_poly.entity_id
_entity_poly.type
_entity_poly.pdbx_seq_one_letter_code
_entity_poly.pdbx_strand_id
1 'polypeptide(L)' 'MLKEYRDEISELKQNNAHFTKIFHDHNELDQKVQDAEKGRVGMSDTEIEIMKKKKLLLKDEMLKMILEHKKIEA' A
#
# COMPACT_ATOMS: atom_id res chain seq x y z
N MET A 1 3.08 -11.68 13.56
CA MET A 1 3.69 -10.67 12.66
C MET A 1 2.64 -9.73 12.07
N LEU A 2 2.00 -9.96 10.91
CA LEU A 2 1.04 -8.98 10.33
C LEU A 2 -0.36 -8.93 11.02
N LYS A 3 -0.70 -9.92 11.87
CA LYS A 3 -1.94 -9.89 12.64
C LYS A 3 -1.91 -8.91 13.81
N GLU A 4 -0.72 -8.53 14.29
CA GLU A 4 -0.57 -7.66 15.46
C GLU A 4 -0.88 -6.19 15.12
N TYR A 5 -0.64 -5.77 13.89
CA TYR A 5 -0.90 -4.40 13.44
C TYR A 5 -2.24 -4.25 12.72
N ARG A 6 -3.09 -5.28 12.70
CA ARG A 6 -4.34 -5.22 11.91
C ARG A 6 -5.35 -4.23 12.48
N ASP A 7 -5.34 -4.10 13.81
CA ASP A 7 -6.11 -3.08 14.54
C ASP A 7 -5.54 -1.70 14.29
N GLU A 8 -4.24 -1.47 14.53
CA GLU A 8 -3.55 -0.21 14.22
C GLU A 8 -3.74 0.22 12.76
N ILE A 9 -3.71 -0.72 11.80
CA ILE A 9 -3.99 -0.45 10.38
C ILE A 9 -5.44 -0.01 10.17
N SER A 10 -6.41 -0.67 10.82
CA SER A 10 -7.83 -0.28 10.68
C SER A 10 -8.08 1.08 11.32
N GLU A 11 -7.47 1.34 12.47
CA GLU A 11 -7.58 2.59 13.19
C GLU A 11 -6.90 3.73 12.44
N LEU A 12 -5.68 3.53 11.94
CA LEU A 12 -5.01 4.47 11.03
C LEU A 12 -5.81 4.70 9.75
N LYS A 13 -6.45 3.68 9.20
CA LYS A 13 -7.29 3.88 8.01
C LYS A 13 -8.49 4.78 8.31
N GLN A 14 -9.08 4.69 9.49
CA GLN A 14 -10.20 5.56 9.89
C GLN A 14 -9.76 6.95 10.35
N ASN A 15 -8.69 7.03 11.13
CA ASN A 15 -8.22 8.27 11.76
C ASN A 15 -7.21 9.05 10.91
N ASN A 16 -6.55 8.41 9.94
CA ASN A 16 -5.51 9.01 9.12
C ASN A 16 -5.89 8.98 7.63
N ALA A 17 -6.35 10.13 7.13
CA ALA A 17 -6.70 10.32 5.72
C ALA A 17 -5.50 10.07 4.78
N HIS A 18 -4.28 10.31 5.26
CA HIS A 18 -3.05 10.04 4.53
C HIS A 18 -2.86 8.54 4.30
N PHE A 19 -3.08 7.72 5.35
CA PHE A 19 -3.03 6.26 5.25
C PHE A 19 -4.09 5.72 4.29
N THR A 20 -5.32 6.24 4.37
CA THR A 20 -6.39 5.86 3.43
C THR A 20 -6.01 6.15 1.99
N LYS A 21 -5.35 7.29 1.72
CA LYS A 21 -4.91 7.65 0.37
C LYS A 21 -3.85 6.67 -0.15
N ILE A 22 -2.83 6.35 0.66
CA ILE A 22 -1.78 5.38 0.31
C ILE A 22 -2.37 3.98 0.10
N PHE A 23 -3.32 3.57 0.94
CA PHE A 23 -4.00 2.28 0.80
C PHE A 23 -4.79 2.21 -0.51
N HIS A 24 -5.45 3.29 -0.89
CA HIS A 24 -6.22 3.38 -2.14
C HIS A 24 -5.29 3.32 -3.35
N ASP A 25 -4.20 4.10 -3.35
CA ASP A 25 -3.15 4.07 -4.37
C ASP A 25 -2.55 2.66 -4.50
N HIS A 26 -2.26 2.00 -3.37
CA HIS A 26 -1.74 0.63 -3.38
C HIS A 26 -2.75 -0.34 -3.97
N ASN A 27 -4.02 -0.22 -3.63
CA ASN A 27 -5.07 -1.10 -4.13
C ASN A 27 -5.30 -0.91 -5.65
N GLU A 28 -5.27 0.33 -6.14
CA GLU A 28 -5.31 0.62 -7.58
C GLU A 28 -4.09 0.04 -8.32
N LEU A 29 -2.90 0.20 -7.74
CA LEU A 29 -1.66 -0.38 -8.28
C LEU A 29 -1.70 -1.90 -8.31
N ASP A 30 -2.14 -2.53 -7.23
CA ASP A 30 -2.29 -3.98 -7.13
C ASP A 30 -3.29 -4.49 -8.19
N GLN A 31 -4.43 -3.80 -8.34
CA GLN A 31 -5.43 -4.13 -9.34
C GLN A 31 -4.87 -3.96 -10.77
N LYS A 32 -4.16 -2.87 -11.05
CA LYS A 32 -3.48 -2.67 -12.36
C LYS A 32 -2.45 -3.76 -12.65
N VAL A 33 -1.61 -4.11 -11.67
CA VAL A 33 -0.64 -5.22 -11.81
C VAL A 33 -1.40 -6.51 -12.11
N GLN A 34 -2.47 -6.80 -11.38
CA GLN A 34 -3.24 -8.02 -11.55
C GLN A 34 -3.95 -8.09 -12.91
N ASP A 35 -4.49 -6.97 -13.42
CA ASP A 35 -5.07 -6.88 -14.76
C ASP A 35 -3.99 -6.97 -15.85
N ALA A 36 -2.79 -6.44 -15.62
CA ALA A 36 -1.64 -6.62 -16.51
C ALA A 36 -1.15 -8.07 -16.56
N GLU A 37 -1.02 -8.72 -15.40
CA GLU A 37 -0.63 -10.14 -15.30
C GLU A 37 -1.67 -11.07 -15.95
N LYS A 38 -2.96 -10.70 -15.88
CA LYS A 38 -4.05 -11.39 -16.58
C LYS A 38 -4.08 -11.11 -18.09
N GLY A 39 -3.16 -10.30 -18.62
CA GLY A 39 -3.10 -9.92 -20.03
C GLY A 39 -4.25 -9.02 -20.49
N ARG A 40 -5.01 -8.43 -19.56
CA ARG A 40 -6.09 -7.47 -19.89
C ARG A 40 -5.55 -6.09 -20.19
N VAL A 41 -4.42 -5.74 -19.59
CA VAL A 41 -3.69 -4.50 -19.89
C VAL A 41 -2.36 -4.89 -20.51
N GLY A 42 -2.15 -4.51 -21.77
CA GLY A 42 -0.85 -4.62 -22.43
C GLY A 42 0.12 -3.61 -21.85
N MET A 43 0.64 -3.89 -20.66
CA MET A 43 1.66 -3.07 -20.01
C MET A 43 3.05 -3.52 -20.46
N SER A 44 3.90 -2.55 -20.79
CA SER A 44 5.30 -2.80 -21.08
C SER A 44 6.06 -3.19 -19.81
N ASP A 45 7.15 -3.94 -19.93
CA ASP A 45 8.02 -4.33 -18.80
C ASP A 45 8.37 -3.14 -17.90
N THR A 46 8.60 -1.95 -18.48
CA THR A 46 8.86 -0.71 -17.73
C THR A 46 7.69 -0.32 -16.81
N GLU A 47 6.45 -0.42 -17.27
CA GLU A 47 5.26 -0.11 -16.46
C GLU A 47 5.13 -1.10 -15.30
N ILE A 48 5.37 -2.40 -15.55
CA ILE A 48 5.35 -3.44 -14.52
C ILE A 48 6.45 -3.19 -13.47
N GLU A 49 7.65 -2.82 -13.89
CA GLU A 49 8.75 -2.44 -12.99
C GLU A 49 8.42 -1.21 -12.15
N ILE A 50 7.86 -0.16 -12.76
CA ILE A 50 7.42 1.04 -12.06
C ILE A 50 6.34 0.69 -11.03
N MET A 51 5.38 -0.17 -11.39
CA MET A 51 4.33 -0.59 -10.48
C MET A 51 4.85 -1.43 -9.31
N LYS A 52 5.78 -2.35 -9.56
CA LYS A 52 6.45 -3.09 -8.48
C LYS A 52 7.20 -2.16 -7.53
N LYS A 53 7.92 -1.16 -8.06
CA LYS A 53 8.59 -0.12 -7.25
C LYS A 53 7.59 0.70 -6.44
N LYS A 54 6.51 1.18 -7.06
CA LYS A 54 5.47 1.94 -6.37
C LYS A 54 4.79 1.13 -5.28
N LYS A 55 4.46 -0.14 -5.54
CA LYS A 55 3.90 -1.05 -4.53
C LYS A 55 4.83 -1.20 -3.33
N LEU A 56 6.14 -1.31 -3.57
CA LEU A 56 7.15 -1.36 -2.50
C LEU A 56 7.19 -0.04 -1.71
N LEU A 57 7.21 1.11 -2.40
CA LEU A 57 7.23 2.43 -1.76
C LEU A 57 5.99 2.69 -0.90
N LEU A 58 4.80 2.39 -1.43
CA LEU A 58 3.54 2.56 -0.70
C LEU A 58 3.49 1.66 0.54
N LYS A 59 4.02 0.44 0.42
CA LYS A 59 4.14 -0.48 1.56
C LYS A 59 5.12 0.07 2.62
N ASP A 60 6.22 0.67 2.19
CA ASP A 60 7.21 1.30 3.07
C ASP A 60 6.61 2.52 3.79
N GLU A 61 5.86 3.37 3.08
CA GLU A 61 5.14 4.49 3.68
C GLU A 61 4.06 4.04 4.66
N MET A 62 3.27 3.01 4.32
CA MET A 62 2.31 2.41 5.25
C MET A 62 3.00 1.92 6.53
N LEU A 63 4.13 1.22 6.39
CA LEU A 63 4.92 0.74 7.52
C LEU A 63 5.47 1.89 8.37
N LYS A 64 5.95 2.95 7.74
CA LYS A 64 6.38 4.19 8.42
C LYS A 64 5.25 4.78 9.24
N MET A 65 4.07 4.94 8.66
CA MET A 65 2.90 5.49 9.36
C MET A 65 2.48 4.63 10.55
N ILE A 66 2.46 3.30 10.38
CA ILE A 66 2.15 2.36 11.48
C ILE A 66 3.17 2.50 12.60
N LEU A 67 4.47 2.50 12.27
CA LEU A 67 5.54 2.66 13.26
C LEU A 67 5.48 4.02 13.95
N GLU A 68 5.18 5.09 13.23
CA GLU A 68 5.09 6.44 13.76
C GLU A 68 3.88 6.58 14.71
N HIS A 69 2.73 6.03 14.33
CA HIS A 69 1.55 5.95 15.19
C HIS A 69 1.83 5.17 16.47
N LYS A 70 2.42 3.99 16.35
CA LYS A 70 2.79 3.16 17.49
C LYS A 70 3.82 3.82 18.42
N LYS A 71 4.69 4.67 17.87
CA LYS A 71 5.67 5.44 18.65
C LYS A 71 5.05 6.62 19.39
N ILE A 72 3.93 7.15 18.89
CA ILE A 72 3.18 8.24 19.55
C ILE A 72 2.33 7.69 20.71
N GLU A 73 1.84 6.45 20.60
CA GLU A 73 1.07 5.78 21.66
C GLU A 73 1.93 5.15 22.78
N ALA A 74 3.26 5.11 22.63
CA ALA A 74 4.22 4.55 23.59
C ALA A 74 4.87 5.63 24.47
#